data_AF-A0A973MXE1-F1
#
_entry.id   AF-A0A973MXE1-F1
#
_cell.length_a   1.000
_cell.length_b   1.000
_cell.length_c   1.000
_cell.angle_alpha   90.00
_cell.angle_beta   90.00
_cell.angle_gamma   90.00
#
_symmetry.space_group_name_H-M   'P 1'
#
loop_
_entity.id
_entity.type
_entity.pdbx_description
1 polymer ?
#
loop_
_entity_poly.entity_id
_entity_poly.type
_entity_poly.pdbx_seq_one_letter_code
_entity_poly.pdbx_strand_id
1 'polypeptide(L)'
;MKLPGHDPIARQADEHLVTHRVRLPRKVVERPIRQVAKRLLLALAVLVATALIVYADHDGYNDNSDRAVDLLDAFYYATVTLSTTGYGDITPVSDAARFTNIFVITPLRV
;
A
#
# COMPACT_ATOMS: atom_id res chain seq x y z
N MET A 1 16.88 77.90 -7.52
CA MET A 1 18.17 77.26 -7.92
C MET A 1 18.41 76.06 -7.00
N LYS A 2 18.55 74.86 -7.58
CA LYS A 2 19.33 73.65 -7.14
C LYS A 2 19.14 73.11 -5.71
N LEU A 3 18.85 71.83 -5.41
CA LEU A 3 18.68 70.56 -6.15
C LEU A 3 17.83 69.61 -5.25
N PRO A 4 16.94 68.76 -5.79
CA PRO A 4 16.47 67.59 -5.06
C PRO A 4 17.61 66.58 -4.96
N GLY A 5 17.95 66.18 -3.74
CA GLY A 5 18.87 65.07 -3.49
C GLY A 5 18.32 63.81 -4.16
N HIS A 6 18.88 63.50 -5.32
CA HIS A 6 18.71 62.19 -5.94
C HIS A 6 19.47 61.23 -5.05
N ASP A 7 18.73 60.48 -4.24
CA ASP A 7 19.24 59.31 -3.54
C ASP A 7 19.27 58.16 -4.56
N PRO A 8 20.43 57.81 -5.15
CA PRO A 8 20.51 56.78 -6.19
C PRO A 8 20.49 55.37 -5.59
N ILE A 9 20.60 55.25 -4.27
CA ILE A 9 20.72 53.96 -3.57
C ILE A 9 19.35 53.32 -3.27
N ALA A 10 18.28 54.12 -3.16
CA ALA A 10 16.96 53.59 -2.81
C ALA A 10 16.23 52.84 -3.95
N ARG A 11 16.75 52.88 -5.19
CA ARG A 11 16.11 52.23 -6.37
C ARG A 11 16.65 50.85 -6.74
N GLN A 12 17.72 50.36 -6.11
CA GLN A 12 18.30 49.05 -6.46
C GLN A 12 17.78 47.88 -5.62
N ALA A 13 16.86 48.13 -4.68
CA ALA A 13 16.18 47.08 -3.93
C ALA A 13 14.90 46.56 -4.62
N ASP A 14 14.65 46.98 -5.86
CA ASP A 14 13.62 46.40 -6.71
C ASP A 14 14.16 45.13 -7.40
N GLU A 15 13.41 44.05 -7.21
CA GLU A 15 13.10 43.09 -8.28
C GLU A 15 14.11 42.00 -8.66
N HIS A 16 14.91 41.50 -7.71
CA HIS A 16 15.46 40.14 -7.82
C HIS A 16 14.95 39.18 -6.73
N LEU A 17 13.70 39.38 -6.30
CA LEU A 17 12.91 38.31 -5.71
C LEU A 17 12.54 37.35 -6.84
N VAL A 18 13.48 36.45 -7.15
CA VAL A 18 13.21 35.19 -7.85
C VAL A 18 12.15 34.49 -7.04
N THR A 19 10.89 34.80 -7.34
CA THR A 19 9.73 34.15 -6.77
C THR A 19 9.71 32.79 -7.45
N HIS A 20 10.59 31.91 -6.99
CA HIS A 20 10.59 30.51 -7.37
C HIS A 20 9.21 30.03 -6.98
N ARG A 21 8.31 29.98 -7.96
CA ARG A 21 6.90 29.72 -7.74
C ARG A 21 6.83 28.24 -7.33
N VAL A 22 6.97 27.96 -6.03
CA VAL A 22 6.87 26.63 -5.46
C VAL A 22 5.44 26.18 -5.72
N ARG A 23 5.24 25.51 -6.85
CA ARG A 23 3.98 24.85 -7.19
C ARG A 23 3.90 23.62 -6.30
N LEU A 24 3.34 23.79 -5.11
CA LEU A 24 2.94 22.67 -4.28
C LEU A 24 2.00 21.79 -5.11
N PRO A 25 2.26 20.48 -5.22
CA PRO A 25 1.36 19.56 -5.89
C PRO A 25 -0.01 19.69 -5.21
N ARG A 26 -0.96 20.31 -5.91
CA ARG A 26 -2.33 20.41 -5.43
C ARG A 26 -2.84 18.97 -5.38
N LYS A 27 -2.95 18.39 -4.19
CA LYS A 27 -3.59 17.09 -3.99
C LYS A 27 -4.97 17.21 -4.63
N VAL A 28 -5.16 16.58 -5.79
CA VAL A 28 -6.47 16.40 -6.38
C VAL A 28 -7.19 15.47 -5.40
N VAL A 29 -7.98 16.05 -4.50
CA VAL A 29 -8.73 15.29 -3.51
C VAL A 29 -9.83 14.58 -4.28
N GLU A 30 -9.55 13.36 -4.76
CA GLU A 30 -10.63 12.45 -5.13
C GLU A 30 -11.58 12.37 -3.92
N ARG A 31 -12.89 12.36 -4.19
CA ARG A 31 -13.92 12.36 -3.13
C ARG A 31 -13.52 11.36 -2.02
N PRO A 32 -13.50 11.77 -0.73
CA PRO A 32 -12.99 10.94 0.35
C PRO A 32 -13.54 9.51 0.35
N ILE A 33 -14.84 9.37 0.08
CA ILE A 33 -15.54 8.08 -0.01
C ILE A 33 -15.01 7.20 -1.16
N ARG A 34 -14.68 7.78 -2.33
CA ARG A 34 -14.14 7.02 -3.46
C ARG A 34 -12.74 6.49 -3.17
N GLN A 35 -11.93 7.23 -2.42
CA GLN A 35 -10.59 6.78 -2.03
C GLN A 35 -10.67 5.59 -1.07
N VAL A 36 -11.57 5.66 -0.08
CA VAL A 36 -11.81 4.55 0.85
C VAL A 36 -12.37 3.33 0.11
N ALA A 37 -13.39 3.53 -0.74
CA ALA A 37 -13.98 2.44 -1.51
C ALA A 37 -12.97 1.73 -2.41
N LYS A 38 -12.11 2.47 -3.14
CA LYS A 38 -11.04 1.87 -3.96
C LYS A 38 -10.06 1.03 -3.13
N ARG A 39 -9.66 1.52 -1.95
CA ARG A 39 -8.76 0.77 -1.04
C ARG A 39 -9.43 -0.49 -0.50
N LEU A 40 -10.69 -0.40 -0.07
CA LEU A 40 -11.46 -1.55 0.40
C LEU A 40 -11.64 -2.60 -0.69
N LEU A 41 -11.96 -2.17 -1.92
CA LEU A 41 -12.08 -3.07 -3.06
C LEU A 41 -10.74 -3.74 -3.40
N LEU A 42 -9.63 -2.99 -3.38
CA LEU A 42 -8.30 -3.54 -3.60
C LEU A 42 -7.94 -4.56 -2.51
N ALA A 43 -8.19 -4.23 -1.24
CA ALA A 43 -7.95 -5.14 -0.12
C ALA A 43 -8.78 -6.43 -0.22
N LEU A 44 -10.07 -6.31 -0.57
CA LEU A 44 -10.94 -7.46 -0.80
C LEU A 44 -10.46 -8.30 -1.98
N ALA A 45 -10.04 -7.67 -3.08
CA ALA A 45 -9.50 -8.37 -4.24
C ALA A 45 -8.21 -9.13 -3.90
N VAL A 46 -7.30 -8.51 -3.15
CA VAL A 46 -6.07 -9.14 -2.63
C VAL A 46 -6.39 -10.32 -1.73
N LEU A 47 -7.37 -10.19 -0.83
CA LEU A 47 -7.82 -11.26 0.05
C LEU A 47 -8.34 -12.45 -0.74
N VAL A 48 -9.27 -12.22 -1.66
CA VAL A 48 -9.87 -13.28 -2.50
C VAL A 48 -8.80 -13.94 -3.37
N ALA A 49 -7.93 -13.15 -4.01
CA ALA A 49 -6.84 -13.69 -4.82
C ALA A 49 -5.90 -14.58 -3.98
N THR A 50 -5.53 -14.14 -2.78
CA THR A 50 -4.67 -14.93 -1.88
C THR A 50 -5.36 -16.22 -1.45
N ALA A 51 -6.64 -16.16 -1.07
CA ALA A 51 -7.40 -17.36 -0.70
C ALA A 51 -7.49 -18.37 -1.85
N LEU A 52 -7.73 -17.90 -3.08
CA LEU A 52 -7.79 -18.77 -4.26
C LEU A 52 -6.43 -19.40 -4.58
N ILE A 53 -5.33 -18.67 -4.43
CA ILE A 53 -3.97 -19.22 -4.61
C ILE A 53 -3.70 -20.33 -3.59
N VAL A 54 -4.03 -20.08 -2.32
CA VAL A 54 -3.85 -21.07 -1.23
C VAL A 54 -4.74 -22.29 -1.46
N TYR A 55 -5.99 -22.09 -1.85
CA TYR A 55 -6.91 -23.19 -2.16
C TYR A 55 -6.45 -24.02 -3.36
N ALA A 56 -5.87 -23.39 -4.39
CA ALA A 56 -5.33 -24.12 -5.53
C ALA A 56 -4.09 -24.96 -5.18
N ASP A 57 -3.31 -24.53 -4.19
CA ASP A 57 -2.12 -25.24 -3.68
C ASP A 57 -2.41 -25.97 -2.35
N HIS A 58 -3.69 -26.27 -2.06
CA HIS A 58 -4.12 -26.76 -0.75
C HIS A 58 -3.45 -28.07 -0.29
N ASP A 59 -3.03 -28.92 -1.23
CA ASP A 59 -2.27 -30.14 -0.96
C ASP A 59 -0.90 -29.84 -0.32
N GLY A 60 -0.38 -28.63 -0.50
CA GLY A 60 0.87 -28.14 0.07
C GLY A 60 0.75 -27.55 1.48
N TYR A 61 -0.47 -27.48 2.01
CA TYR A 61 -0.76 -26.93 3.33
C TYR A 61 -1.20 -28.04 4.29
N ASN A 62 -0.88 -27.85 5.57
CA ASN A 62 -1.29 -28.77 6.63
C ASN A 62 -2.07 -27.98 7.69
N ASP A 63 -3.31 -28.39 7.91
CA ASP A 63 -4.10 -27.99 9.07
C ASP A 63 -3.79 -28.93 10.23
N ASN A 64 -3.53 -28.37 11.40
CA ASN A 64 -3.29 -29.14 12.62
C ASN A 64 -4.54 -29.90 13.13
N SER A 65 -5.74 -29.53 12.67
CA SER A 65 -7.02 -30.07 13.10
C SER A 65 -7.36 -31.39 12.40
N ASP A 66 -7.39 -31.40 11.06
CA ASP A 66 -7.83 -32.55 10.26
C ASP A 66 -6.92 -32.85 9.04
N ARG A 67 -5.80 -32.11 8.90
CA ARG A 67 -4.78 -32.26 7.86
C ARG A 67 -5.23 -32.00 6.42
N ALA A 68 -6.41 -31.42 6.23
CA ALA A 68 -6.85 -30.92 4.94
C ALA A 68 -7.04 -29.40 5.01
N VAL A 69 -6.95 -28.72 3.87
CA VAL A 69 -7.31 -27.30 3.78
C VAL A 69 -8.46 -27.20 2.79
N ASP A 70 -9.62 -26.83 3.31
CA ASP A 70 -10.79 -26.55 2.48
C ASP A 70 -10.80 -25.08 2.00
N LEU A 71 -11.86 -24.69 1.29
CA LEU A 71 -11.96 -23.32 0.78
C LEU A 71 -12.08 -22.30 1.92
N LEU A 72 -12.80 -22.63 2.99
CA LEU A 72 -12.99 -21.76 4.14
C LEU A 72 -11.67 -21.59 4.91
N ASP A 73 -10.91 -22.67 5.08
CA ASP A 73 -9.59 -22.69 5.70
C ASP A 73 -8.60 -21.84 4.91
N ALA A 74 -8.67 -21.87 3.57
CA ALA A 74 -7.86 -21.01 2.71
C ALA A 74 -8.18 -19.52 2.91
N PHE A 75 -9.47 -19.16 3.04
CA PHE A 75 -9.89 -17.78 3.35
C PHE A 75 -9.46 -17.36 4.75
N TYR A 76 -9.54 -18.26 5.73
CA TYR A 76 -9.08 -18.03 7.08
C TYR A 76 -7.56 -17.79 7.10
N TYR A 77 -6.78 -18.68 6.50
CA TYR A 77 -5.33 -18.57 6.37
C TYR A 77 -4.93 -17.25 5.68
N ALA A 78 -5.58 -16.91 4.56
CA ALA A 78 -5.34 -15.66 3.85
C ALA A 78 -5.61 -14.43 4.73
N THR A 79 -6.72 -14.44 5.46
CA THR A 79 -7.09 -13.34 6.37
C THR A 79 -6.05 -13.19 7.48
N VAL A 80 -5.74 -14.28 8.19
CA VAL A 80 -4.80 -14.32 9.33
C VAL A 80 -3.38 -13.94 8.92
N THR A 81 -2.97 -14.30 7.70
CA THR A 81 -1.64 -13.99 7.17
C THR A 81 -1.55 -12.55 6.67
N LEU A 82 -2.53 -12.07 5.88
CA LEU A 82 -2.55 -10.70 5.38
C LEU A 82 -2.78 -9.67 6.48
N SER A 83 -3.55 -10.01 7.52
CA SER A 83 -3.70 -9.18 8.73
C SER A 83 -2.45 -9.17 9.60
N THR A 84 -1.44 -9.98 9.27
CA THR A 84 -0.21 -10.19 10.05
C THR A 84 -0.47 -10.78 11.45
N THR A 85 -1.62 -11.41 11.67
CA THR A 85 -1.95 -12.08 12.94
C THR A 85 -1.18 -13.38 13.10
N GLY A 86 -1.14 -14.23 12.07
CA GLY A 86 -0.29 -15.42 11.97
C GLY A 86 -0.43 -16.45 13.11
N TYR A 87 -1.61 -17.04 13.31
CA TYR A 87 -1.84 -18.05 14.36
C TYR A 87 -0.97 -19.31 14.24
N GLY A 88 -0.63 -19.71 13.00
CA GLY A 88 0.26 -20.85 12.74
C GLY A 88 -0.39 -22.24 12.88
N ASP A 89 -1.73 -22.28 12.92
CA ASP A 89 -2.56 -23.49 12.89
C ASP A 89 -2.62 -24.14 11.51
N ILE A 90 -2.69 -23.33 10.44
CA ILE A 90 -2.52 -23.76 9.05
C ILE A 90 -1.17 -23.27 8.54
N THR A 91 -0.33 -24.18 8.05
CA THR A 91 1.03 -23.85 7.63
C THR A 91 1.41 -24.50 6.30
N PRO A 92 2.20 -23.79 5.46
CA PRO A 92 2.73 -24.37 4.23
C PRO A 92 3.84 -25.39 4.56
N VAL A 93 3.60 -26.64 4.19
CA VAL A 93 4.55 -27.74 4.40
C VAL A 93 5.34 -28.07 3.14
N SER A 94 4.78 -27.83 1.96
CA SER A 94 5.47 -28.06 0.68
C SER A 94 6.44 -26.91 0.33
N ASP A 95 7.48 -27.24 -0.43
CA ASP A 95 8.44 -26.24 -0.93
C ASP A 95 7.77 -25.22 -1.86
N ALA A 96 6.79 -25.66 -2.65
CA ALA A 96 6.01 -24.79 -3.53
C ALA A 96 5.15 -23.79 -2.73
N ALA A 97 4.45 -24.25 -1.69
CA ALA A 97 3.63 -23.40 -0.84
C ALA A 97 4.48 -22.37 -0.08
N ARG A 98 5.66 -22.78 0.39
CA ARG A 98 6.64 -21.86 1.01
C ARG A 98 7.16 -20.82 0.03
N PHE A 99 7.50 -21.24 -1.18
CA PHE A 99 7.92 -20.33 -2.25
C PHE A 99 6.86 -19.28 -2.55
N THR A 100 5.61 -19.71 -2.74
CA THR A 100 4.46 -18.83 -2.97
C THR A 100 4.27 -17.84 -1.80
N ASN A 101 4.39 -18.31 -0.56
CA ASN A 101 4.26 -17.43 0.59
C ASN A 101 5.34 -16.33 0.64
N ILE A 102 6.59 -16.69 0.33
CA ILE A 102 7.72 -15.75 0.32
C ILE A 102 7.60 -14.73 -0.82
N PHE A 103 7.29 -15.16 -2.04
CA PHE A 103 7.36 -14.30 -3.22
C PHE A 103 6.03 -13.65 -3.60
N VAL A 104 4.89 -14.17 -3.14
CA VAL A 104 3.56 -13.68 -3.48
C VAL A 104 2.88 -13.11 -2.25
N ILE A 105 2.65 -13.90 -1.20
CA ILE A 105 1.82 -13.46 -0.07
C ILE A 105 2.52 -12.34 0.72
N THR A 106 3.84 -12.46 0.92
CA THR A 106 4.64 -11.47 1.65
C THR A 106 4.63 -10.07 1.02
N PRO A 107 4.79 -9.86 -0.30
CA PRO A 107 4.65 -8.53 -0.87
C PRO A 107 3.20 -8.02 -0.94
N LEU A 108 2.19 -8.91 -0.99
CA LEU A 108 0.77 -8.51 -1.03
C LEU A 108 0.29 -7.81 0.25
N ARG A 109 1.03 -7.94 1.36
CA ARG A 109 0.70 -7.31 2.66
C ARG A 109 1.10 -5.83 2.78
N VAL A 110 1.91 -5.29 1.86
CA VAL A 110 2.55 -3.95 1.97
C VAL A 110 1.86 -2.91 1.08
#